data_AF-R9NA98-F1
#
_entry.id   AF-R9NA98-F1
#
_cell.length_a   1.000
_cell.length_b   1.000
_cell.length_c   1.000
_cell.angle_alpha   90.00
_cell.angle_beta   90.00
_cell.angle_gamma   90.00
#
_symmetry.space_group_name_H-M   'P 1'
#
loop_
_entity.id
_entity.type
_entity.pdbx_description
1 polymer ?
#
loop_
_entity_poly.entity_id
_entity_poly.type
_entity_poly.pdbx_seq_one_letter_code
_entity_poly.pdbx_strand_id
1 'polypeptide(L)'
;MHVDIPQNLLDKCMGLSLSDQYWICPADRQVKWSEVNFFENDFSEDVGNILFGKKSSKRKISLLSPDNTSDGWLKKKWSISDGKRYLIKGGSGINRQEPYNEVFASILMDRLGISHVSYSLMMQEEEPYSICEDFVGPGTELVSAWYIMQTAKKENHVSVYQHYLNCCENLGIKGVVVEASCF
;
A
#
# COMPACT_ATOMS: atom_id res chain seq x y z
N MET A 1 3.09 23.25 -10.35
CA MET A 1 3.11 21.82 -10.75
C MET A 1 2.40 21.77 -12.10
N HIS A 2 3.11 21.51 -13.20
CA HIS A 2 2.48 21.32 -14.53
C HIS A 2 2.41 19.81 -14.79
N VAL A 3 1.22 19.24 -14.63
CA VAL A 3 0.89 17.85 -15.01
C VAL A 3 -0.36 18.01 -15.86
N ASP A 4 -0.19 18.01 -17.18
CA ASP A 4 -1.27 18.34 -18.11
C ASP A 4 -2.25 17.18 -18.29
N ILE A 5 -1.77 15.95 -18.11
CA ILE A 5 -2.55 14.71 -18.13
C ILE A 5 -2.03 13.73 -17.08
N PRO A 6 -2.89 12.86 -16.50
CA PRO A 6 -2.50 11.90 -15.46
C PRO A 6 -1.34 10.98 -15.86
N GLN A 7 -1.21 10.62 -17.14
CA GLN A 7 -0.08 9.80 -17.61
C GLN A 7 1.28 10.43 -17.35
N ASN A 8 1.38 11.77 -17.37
CA ASN A 8 2.65 12.48 -17.11
C ASN A 8 3.12 12.36 -15.64
N LEU A 9 2.28 11.82 -14.75
CA LEU A 9 2.69 11.52 -13.39
C LEU A 9 3.67 10.34 -13.35
N LEU A 10 3.46 9.33 -14.21
CA LEU A 10 4.32 8.14 -14.30
C LEU A 10 5.76 8.51 -14.66
N ASP A 11 5.94 9.45 -15.60
CA ASP A 11 7.27 9.93 -15.98
C ASP A 11 7.97 10.69 -14.84
N LYS A 12 7.20 11.26 -13.90
CA LYS A 12 7.72 12.04 -12.78
C LYS A 12 7.97 11.22 -11.52
N CYS A 13 7.22 10.15 -11.30
CA CYS A 13 7.41 9.23 -10.17
C CYS A 13 8.09 7.91 -10.55
N MET A 14 8.43 7.72 -11.83
CA MET A 14 9.03 6.50 -12.38
C MET A 14 8.17 5.25 -12.16
N GLY A 15 6.85 5.41 -11.92
CA GLY A 15 5.95 4.31 -11.59
C GLY A 15 6.29 3.57 -10.28
N LEU A 16 7.17 4.12 -9.45
CA LEU A 16 7.63 3.49 -8.21
C LEU A 16 6.48 3.33 -7.20
N SER A 17 6.50 2.24 -6.44
CA SER A 17 5.51 1.92 -5.40
C SER A 17 6.19 1.35 -4.16
N LEU A 18 5.37 1.06 -3.13
CA LEU A 18 5.74 0.23 -1.97
C LEU A 18 4.95 -1.09 -1.96
N SER A 19 4.39 -1.48 -3.11
CA SER A 19 3.66 -2.76 -3.27
C SER A 19 4.42 -3.78 -4.10
N ASP A 20 5.40 -3.35 -4.90
CA ASP A 20 6.09 -4.16 -5.88
C ASP A 20 7.45 -3.55 -6.28
N GLN A 21 8.24 -4.30 -7.04
CA GLN A 21 9.58 -3.91 -7.49
C GLN A 21 9.63 -3.47 -8.95
N TYR A 22 8.50 -3.03 -9.52
CA TYR A 22 8.45 -2.55 -10.89
C TYR A 22 8.63 -1.03 -10.93
N TRP A 23 9.25 -0.56 -12.01
CA TRP A 23 9.48 0.86 -12.27
C TRP A 23 9.68 1.12 -13.75
N ILE A 24 9.49 2.37 -14.13
CA ILE A 24 9.68 2.88 -15.47
C ILE A 24 11.02 3.64 -15.49
N CYS A 25 12.05 3.00 -16.04
CA CYS A 25 13.34 3.63 -16.25
C CYS A 25 13.39 4.28 -17.64
N PRO A 26 13.62 5.61 -17.75
CA PRO A 26 13.84 6.26 -19.04
C PRO A 26 15.04 5.66 -19.77
N ALA A 27 14.90 5.36 -21.06
CA ALA A 27 15.93 4.68 -21.84
C ALA A 27 17.24 5.49 -21.99
N ASP A 28 17.15 6.82 -21.86
CA ASP A 28 18.28 7.75 -21.93
C ASP A 28 19.01 7.92 -20.58
N ARG A 29 18.45 7.36 -19.50
CA ARG A 29 19.01 7.44 -18.14
C ARG A 29 19.51 6.08 -17.68
N GLN A 30 20.80 6.03 -17.34
CA GLN A 30 21.39 4.89 -16.63
C GLN A 30 21.16 5.03 -15.13
N VAL A 31 19.93 4.80 -14.68
CA VAL A 31 19.59 4.77 -13.25
C VAL A 31 19.48 3.32 -12.81
N LYS A 32 20.00 3.00 -11.63
CA LYS A 32 19.87 1.68 -11.01
C LYS A 32 18.70 1.67 -10.04
N TRP A 33 18.05 0.52 -9.90
CA TRP A 33 16.97 0.31 -8.92
C TRP A 33 17.37 0.73 -7.49
N SER A 34 18.58 0.38 -7.06
CA SER A 34 19.11 0.73 -5.73
C SER A 34 19.18 2.23 -5.47
N GLU A 35 19.20 3.06 -6.52
CA GLU A 35 19.32 4.51 -6.40
C GLU A 35 17.97 5.22 -6.23
N VAL A 36 16.85 4.55 -6.51
CA VAL A 36 15.54 5.21 -6.56
C VAL A 36 14.41 4.49 -5.82
N ASN A 37 14.56 3.21 -5.49
CA ASN A 37 13.46 2.46 -4.90
C ASN A 37 13.08 2.98 -3.51
N PHE A 38 11.78 3.00 -3.21
CA PHE A 38 11.26 3.54 -1.96
C PHE A 38 11.47 2.63 -0.74
N PHE A 39 11.81 1.36 -0.95
CA PHE A 39 12.11 0.42 0.12
C PHE A 39 13.43 0.77 0.84
N GLU A 40 14.44 1.22 0.08
CA GLU A 40 15.79 1.51 0.58
C GLU A 40 16.08 3.01 0.64
N ASN A 41 15.42 3.82 -0.19
CA ASN A 41 15.65 5.26 -0.29
C ASN A 41 14.51 6.07 0.31
N ASP A 42 14.83 7.25 0.82
CA ASP A 42 13.84 8.20 1.32
C ASP A 42 12.99 8.77 0.17
N PHE A 43 11.73 9.05 0.46
CA PHE A 43 10.81 9.66 -0.49
C PHE A 43 10.16 10.93 0.06
N SER A 44 9.54 11.69 -0.84
CA SER A 44 8.87 12.92 -0.47
C SER A 44 7.50 12.64 0.16
N GLU A 45 7.25 13.18 1.35
CA GLU A 45 5.90 13.22 1.93
C GLU A 45 5.01 14.35 1.36
N ASP A 46 5.50 15.15 0.41
CA ASP A 46 4.76 16.30 -0.10
C ASP A 46 3.39 15.88 -0.68
N VAL A 47 3.35 14.78 -1.44
CA VAL A 47 2.11 14.27 -2.06
C VAL A 47 1.14 13.78 -0.99
N GLY A 48 1.58 12.90 -0.10
CA GLY A 48 0.77 12.41 1.02
C GLY A 48 0.23 13.52 1.92
N ASN A 49 1.04 14.54 2.22
CA ASN A 49 0.59 15.69 3.00
C ASN A 49 -0.48 16.52 2.26
N ILE A 50 -0.36 16.69 0.95
CA ILE A 50 -1.39 17.35 0.12
C ILE A 50 -2.68 16.54 0.09
N LEU A 51 -2.60 15.21 -0.12
CA LEU A 51 -3.75 14.31 -0.02
C LEU A 51 -4.39 14.37 1.37
N PHE A 52 -3.59 14.72 2.38
CA PHE A 52 -4.08 14.89 3.74
C PHE A 52 -4.73 16.25 4.03
N GLY A 53 -4.76 17.15 3.04
CA GLY A 53 -5.31 18.50 3.15
C GLY A 53 -4.34 19.49 3.77
N LYS A 54 -3.08 19.10 4.02
CA LYS A 54 -2.06 20.03 4.54
C LYS A 54 -1.65 21.00 3.44
N LYS A 55 -1.57 22.28 3.79
CA LYS A 55 -1.10 23.31 2.87
C LYS A 55 0.40 23.12 2.65
N SER A 56 0.80 22.87 1.40
CA SER A 56 2.23 22.89 1.05
C SER A 56 2.74 24.33 1.12
N SER A 57 3.65 24.59 2.05
CA SER A 57 4.39 25.86 2.14
C SER A 57 5.59 25.91 1.18
N LYS A 58 5.90 24.80 0.50
CA LYS A 58 7.04 24.70 -0.40
C LYS A 58 6.74 25.28 -1.77
N ARG A 59 7.69 26.05 -2.30
CA ARG A 59 7.63 26.65 -3.65
C ARG A 59 7.68 25.59 -4.77
N LYS A 60 8.28 24.42 -4.50
CA LYS A 60 8.40 23.29 -5.42
C LYS A 60 7.98 22.00 -4.68
N ILE A 61 6.98 21.32 -5.22
CA ILE A 61 6.47 20.03 -4.73
C ILE A 61 7.22 18.92 -5.44
N SER A 62 7.76 17.95 -4.71
CA SER A 62 8.28 16.71 -5.30
C SER A 62 7.17 15.69 -5.51
N LEU A 63 7.12 15.11 -6.71
CA LEU A 63 6.19 14.05 -7.08
C LEU A 63 6.79 12.65 -6.94
N LEU A 64 8.05 12.53 -6.50
CA LEU A 64 8.67 11.24 -6.16
C LEU A 64 8.16 10.79 -4.80
N SER A 65 7.03 10.08 -4.83
CA SER A 65 6.31 9.60 -3.66
C SER A 65 5.53 8.31 -4.01
N PRO A 66 5.49 7.31 -3.11
CA PRO A 66 4.67 6.12 -3.24
C PRO A 66 3.15 6.41 -3.11
N ASP A 67 2.77 7.61 -2.67
CA ASP A 67 1.36 8.02 -2.57
C ASP A 67 0.67 8.11 -3.94
N ASN A 68 1.44 8.23 -5.04
CA ASN A 68 0.90 8.29 -6.40
C ASN A 68 0.38 6.94 -6.91
N THR A 69 0.85 5.83 -6.33
CA THR A 69 0.57 4.45 -6.76
C THR A 69 -0.16 3.64 -5.69
N SER A 70 -0.54 4.28 -4.58
CA SER A 70 -1.25 3.61 -3.48
C SER A 70 -2.71 3.31 -3.85
N ASP A 71 -3.13 2.05 -3.77
CA ASP A 71 -4.48 1.57 -4.16
C ASP A 71 -5.52 1.60 -3.02
N GLY A 72 -6.79 1.82 -3.35
CA GLY A 72 -7.91 1.97 -2.41
C GLY A 72 -8.46 3.40 -2.27
N TRP A 73 -9.69 3.54 -1.77
CA TRP A 73 -10.47 4.79 -1.75
C TRP A 73 -10.27 5.67 -0.51
N LEU A 74 -9.76 5.09 0.58
CA LEU A 74 -9.60 5.80 1.84
C LEU A 74 -8.43 6.80 1.78
N LYS A 75 -8.55 7.86 2.58
CA LYS A 75 -7.50 8.85 2.78
C LYS A 75 -6.29 8.15 3.40
N LYS A 76 -5.20 7.99 2.65
CA LYS A 76 -3.99 7.30 3.09
C LYS A 76 -2.72 8.00 2.63
N LYS A 77 -1.67 7.88 3.40
CA LYS A 77 -0.34 8.37 3.02
C LYS A 77 0.76 7.48 3.56
N TRP A 78 1.87 7.43 2.85
CA TRP A 78 3.11 6.87 3.34
C TRP A 78 3.92 7.92 4.12
N SER A 79 4.66 7.45 5.12
CA SER A 79 5.61 8.26 5.87
C SER A 79 6.84 7.44 6.25
N ILE A 80 7.93 8.12 6.55
CA ILE A 80 9.15 7.50 7.06
C ILE A 80 9.36 7.94 8.50
N SER A 81 9.52 6.98 9.42
CA SER A 81 9.88 7.22 10.82
C SER A 81 10.93 6.19 11.24
N ASP A 82 12.01 6.64 11.86
CA ASP A 82 13.10 5.77 12.34
C ASP A 82 13.65 4.79 11.27
N GLY A 83 13.71 5.24 10.01
CA GLY A 83 14.17 4.45 8.86
C GLY A 83 13.17 3.40 8.37
N LYS A 84 11.97 3.33 8.95
CA LYS A 84 10.89 2.42 8.55
C LYS A 84 9.80 3.15 7.79
N ARG A 85 9.13 2.43 6.88
CA ARG A 85 8.04 2.94 6.05
C ARG A 85 6.72 2.56 6.70
N TYR A 86 5.82 3.52 6.80
CA TYR A 86 4.51 3.33 7.43
C TYR A 86 3.40 3.81 6.52
N LEU A 87 2.35 3.02 6.39
CA LEU A 87 1.10 3.43 5.78
C LEU A 87 0.16 3.96 6.87
N ILE A 88 -0.24 5.21 6.73
CA ILE A 88 -1.19 5.89 7.62
C ILE A 88 -2.52 5.97 6.90
N LYS A 89 -3.57 5.38 7.48
CA LYS A 89 -4.95 5.42 6.95
C LYS A 89 -5.84 6.27 7.86
N GLY A 90 -6.57 7.20 7.26
CA GLY A 90 -7.58 8.01 7.92
C GLY A 90 -8.98 7.43 7.75
N GLY A 91 -9.88 7.82 8.65
CA GLY A 91 -11.29 7.46 8.55
C GLY A 91 -12.06 8.28 7.52
N SER A 92 -13.21 7.77 7.12
CA SER A 92 -14.16 8.45 6.25
C SER A 92 -15.47 8.76 6.98
N GLY A 93 -16.28 9.63 6.39
CA GLY A 93 -17.55 10.06 6.97
C GLY A 93 -17.41 10.83 8.30
N ILE A 94 -18.54 10.98 9.00
CA ILE A 94 -18.64 11.77 10.23
C ILE A 94 -17.99 11.06 11.42
N ASN A 95 -18.13 9.73 11.48
CA ASN A 95 -17.74 8.97 12.66
C ASN A 95 -16.29 8.47 12.65
N ARG A 96 -15.62 8.48 11.48
CA ARG A 96 -14.20 8.11 11.29
C ARG A 96 -13.80 6.84 12.07
N GLN A 97 -14.61 5.80 11.95
CA GLN A 97 -14.46 4.57 12.73
C GLN A 97 -13.41 3.62 12.13
N GLU A 98 -13.06 3.78 10.86
CA GLU A 98 -12.16 2.87 10.15
C GLU A 98 -10.80 2.72 10.83
N PRO A 99 -10.12 3.79 11.29
CA PRO A 99 -8.90 3.69 12.10
C PRO A 99 -9.05 2.79 13.33
N TYR A 100 -10.14 2.93 14.07
CA TYR A 100 -10.39 2.14 15.27
C TYR A 100 -10.70 0.68 14.93
N ASN A 101 -11.47 0.45 13.86
CA ASN A 101 -11.85 -0.88 13.41
C ASN A 101 -10.62 -1.68 12.94
N GLU A 102 -9.68 -1.03 12.24
CA GLU A 102 -8.40 -1.64 11.83
C GLU A 102 -7.57 -2.07 13.03
N VAL A 103 -7.42 -1.19 14.03
CA VAL A 103 -6.68 -1.51 15.26
C VAL A 103 -7.37 -2.60 16.08
N PHE A 104 -8.70 -2.53 16.20
CA PHE A 104 -9.48 -3.56 16.89
C PHE A 104 -9.34 -4.92 16.20
N ALA A 105 -9.42 -4.96 14.87
CA ALA A 105 -9.24 -6.18 14.10
C ALA A 105 -7.84 -6.75 14.33
N SER A 106 -6.77 -5.94 14.24
CA SER A 106 -5.41 -6.39 14.54
C SER A 106 -5.30 -7.03 15.94
N ILE A 107 -5.82 -6.37 16.98
CA ILE A 107 -5.83 -6.92 18.35
C ILE A 107 -6.62 -8.24 18.43
N LEU A 108 -7.75 -8.35 17.75
CA LEU A 108 -8.53 -9.58 17.71
C LEU A 108 -7.73 -10.71 17.05
N MET A 109 -7.03 -10.43 15.97
CA MET A 109 -6.23 -11.40 15.23
C MET A 109 -5.03 -11.89 16.05
N ASP A 110 -4.36 -11.00 16.80
CA ASP A 110 -3.37 -11.36 17.81
C ASP A 110 -3.94 -12.37 18.83
N ARG A 111 -5.15 -12.09 19.36
CA ARG A 111 -5.81 -12.95 20.35
C ARG A 111 -6.21 -14.31 19.79
N LEU A 112 -6.50 -14.38 18.50
CA LEU A 112 -6.84 -15.63 17.80
C LEU A 112 -5.59 -16.40 17.33
N GLY A 113 -4.40 -15.82 17.44
CA GLY A 113 -3.16 -16.43 16.96
C GLY A 113 -3.11 -16.55 15.43
N ILE A 114 -3.77 -15.63 14.72
CA ILE A 114 -3.80 -15.60 13.26
C ILE A 114 -2.76 -14.59 12.76
N SER A 115 -1.93 -15.01 11.81
CA SER A 115 -0.96 -14.12 11.15
C SER A 115 -1.69 -12.96 10.45
N HIS A 116 -1.23 -11.74 10.70
CA HIS A 116 -1.83 -10.51 10.20
C HIS A 116 -0.82 -9.35 10.25
N VAL A 117 -1.14 -8.27 9.55
CA VAL A 117 -0.42 -7.00 9.64
C VAL A 117 -0.84 -6.26 10.92
N SER A 118 0.11 -5.95 11.78
CA SER A 118 -0.16 -5.21 13.02
C SER A 118 -0.51 -3.76 12.73
N TYR A 119 -1.61 -3.28 13.33
CA TYR A 119 -2.00 -1.88 13.30
C TYR A 119 -1.97 -1.27 14.69
N SER A 120 -1.55 -0.01 14.77
CA SER A 120 -1.67 0.81 15.97
C SER A 120 -2.45 2.10 15.70
N LEU A 121 -2.92 2.75 16.77
CA LEU A 121 -3.67 3.99 16.68
C LEU A 121 -2.72 5.18 16.81
N MET A 122 -2.83 6.14 15.90
CA MET A 122 -2.14 7.43 15.94
C MET A 122 -3.18 8.56 16.00
N MET A 123 -2.93 9.54 16.85
CA MET A 123 -3.71 10.79 16.89
C MET A 123 -2.90 11.92 16.25
N GLN A 124 -3.47 12.62 15.28
CA GLN A 124 -2.86 13.80 14.67
C GLN A 124 -3.93 14.87 14.47
N GLU A 125 -3.68 16.09 14.99
CA GLU A 125 -4.64 17.21 14.91
C GLU A 125 -6.04 16.82 15.44
N GLU A 126 -6.08 16.08 16.55
CA GLU A 126 -7.30 15.53 17.19
C GLU A 126 -8.06 14.48 16.34
N GLU A 127 -7.51 14.07 15.21
CA GLU A 127 -8.09 13.06 14.33
C GLU A 127 -7.40 11.70 14.49
N PRO A 128 -8.18 10.59 14.48
CA PRO A 128 -7.62 9.24 14.58
C PRO A 128 -7.15 8.72 13.22
N TYR A 129 -6.04 7.99 13.24
CA TYR A 129 -5.47 7.29 12.12
C TYR A 129 -5.02 5.90 12.55
N SER A 130 -5.18 4.90 11.68
CA SER A 130 -4.50 3.62 11.84
C SER A 130 -3.17 3.66 11.11
N ILE A 131 -2.15 3.07 11.71
CA ILE A 131 -0.80 3.01 11.15
C ILE A 131 -0.29 1.57 11.18
N CYS A 132 0.26 1.12 10.05
CA CYS A 132 0.98 -0.14 9.94
C CYS A 132 2.35 0.08 9.30
N GLU A 133 3.32 -0.74 9.70
CA GLU A 133 4.63 -0.80 9.04
C GLU A 133 4.46 -1.51 7.69
N ASP A 134 5.27 -1.10 6.70
CA ASP A 134 5.33 -1.79 5.43
C ASP A 134 5.79 -3.25 5.63
N PHE A 135 5.02 -4.17 5.07
CA PHE A 135 5.32 -5.61 5.12
C PHE A 135 5.91 -6.10 3.79
N VAL A 136 5.96 -5.24 2.77
CA VAL A 136 6.61 -5.50 1.48
C VAL A 136 8.05 -5.00 1.57
N GLY A 137 8.99 -5.84 1.13
CA GLY A 137 10.42 -5.50 1.10
C GLY A 137 10.98 -5.53 -0.31
N PRO A 138 12.28 -5.24 -0.50
CA PRO A 138 12.93 -5.23 -1.83
C PRO A 138 12.89 -6.56 -2.59
N GLY A 139 12.51 -7.66 -1.93
CA GLY A 139 12.45 -9.00 -2.51
C GLY A 139 11.07 -9.68 -2.44
N THR A 140 10.02 -8.95 -2.05
CA THR A 140 8.65 -9.46 -1.96
C THR A 140 7.68 -8.51 -2.63
N GLU A 141 6.63 -9.01 -3.27
CA GLU A 141 5.56 -8.19 -3.87
C GLU A 141 4.21 -8.55 -3.25
N LEU A 142 3.29 -7.57 -3.21
CA LEU A 142 1.91 -7.78 -2.80
C LEU A 142 1.05 -8.11 -4.02
N VAL A 143 0.59 -9.35 -4.11
CA VAL A 143 -0.44 -9.78 -5.08
C VAL A 143 -1.71 -10.14 -4.34
N SER A 144 -2.78 -9.38 -4.57
CA SER A 144 -4.05 -9.65 -3.90
C SER A 144 -4.65 -10.99 -4.33
N ALA A 145 -5.34 -11.66 -3.41
CA ALA A 145 -6.06 -12.89 -3.72
C ALA A 145 -7.09 -12.70 -4.84
N TRP A 146 -7.60 -11.48 -5.03
CA TRP A 146 -8.52 -11.14 -6.12
C TRP A 146 -7.89 -11.40 -7.49
N TYR A 147 -6.65 -10.93 -7.74
CA TYR A 147 -5.97 -11.18 -9.02
C TYR A 147 -5.78 -12.67 -9.28
N ILE A 148 -5.42 -13.44 -8.25
CA ILE A 148 -5.30 -14.90 -8.34
C ILE A 148 -6.63 -15.55 -8.69
N MET A 149 -7.72 -15.16 -8.01
CA MET A 149 -9.06 -15.70 -8.24
C MET A 149 -9.63 -15.36 -9.61
N GLN A 150 -9.13 -14.32 -10.29
CA GLN A 150 -9.57 -13.96 -11.65
C GLN A 150 -8.92 -14.81 -12.75
N THR A 151 -7.91 -15.62 -12.43
CA THR A 151 -7.22 -16.47 -13.42
C THR A 151 -8.08 -17.61 -13.96
N ALA A 152 -9.14 -17.99 -13.23
CA ALA A 152 -10.09 -19.00 -13.64
C ALA A 152 -11.50 -18.61 -13.20
N LYS A 153 -12.51 -19.07 -13.95
CA LYS A 153 -13.91 -18.88 -13.56
C LYS A 153 -14.22 -19.75 -12.33
N LYS A 154 -14.79 -19.13 -11.29
CA LYS A 154 -15.25 -19.86 -10.11
C LYS A 154 -16.39 -20.82 -10.44
N GLU A 155 -16.26 -22.06 -10.00
CA GLU A 155 -17.33 -23.06 -10.10
C GLU A 155 -18.44 -22.79 -9.07
N ASN A 156 -19.69 -23.06 -9.43
CA ASN A 156 -20.84 -22.72 -8.59
C ASN A 156 -20.87 -23.52 -7.28
N HIS A 157 -20.34 -24.73 -7.27
CA HIS A 157 -20.43 -25.65 -6.14
C HIS A 157 -19.26 -25.55 -5.16
N VAL A 158 -18.19 -24.80 -5.48
CA VAL A 158 -17.03 -24.62 -4.59
C VAL A 158 -17.17 -23.35 -3.75
N SER A 159 -16.55 -23.33 -2.56
CA SER A 159 -16.46 -22.09 -1.76
C SER A 159 -15.48 -21.08 -2.40
N VAL A 160 -15.53 -19.81 -1.97
CA VAL A 160 -14.55 -18.81 -2.41
C VAL A 160 -13.13 -19.21 -1.99
N TYR A 161 -13.00 -19.74 -0.77
CA TYR A 161 -11.73 -20.22 -0.26
C TYR A 161 -11.17 -21.38 -1.10
N GLN A 162 -12.00 -22.37 -1.44
CA GLN A 162 -11.56 -23.48 -2.29
C GLN A 162 -11.22 -23.01 -3.70
N HIS A 163 -11.98 -22.05 -4.25
CA HIS A 163 -11.65 -21.43 -5.54
C HIS A 163 -10.26 -20.78 -5.53
N TYR A 164 -9.94 -20.02 -4.48
CA TYR A 164 -8.61 -19.45 -4.30
C TYR A 164 -7.51 -20.51 -4.28
N LEU A 165 -7.69 -21.59 -3.50
CA LEU A 165 -6.73 -22.70 -3.46
C LEU A 165 -6.55 -23.37 -4.82
N ASN A 166 -7.64 -23.62 -5.55
CA ASN A 166 -7.59 -24.21 -6.89
C ASN A 166 -6.83 -23.30 -7.88
N CYS A 167 -7.07 -21.99 -7.83
CA CYS A 167 -6.32 -21.02 -8.63
C CYS A 167 -4.82 -21.03 -8.28
N CYS A 168 -4.47 -21.07 -6.99
CA CYS A 168 -3.08 -21.19 -6.54
C CYS A 168 -2.41 -22.47 -7.09
N GLU A 169 -3.08 -23.62 -6.98
CA GLU A 169 -2.57 -24.90 -7.47
C GLU A 169 -2.34 -24.88 -8.99
N ASN A 170 -3.29 -24.34 -9.76
CA ASN A 170 -3.19 -24.21 -11.21
C ASN A 170 -2.02 -23.31 -11.66
N LEU A 171 -1.68 -22.29 -10.86
CA LEU A 171 -0.54 -21.41 -11.08
C LEU A 171 0.79 -22.00 -10.56
N GLY A 172 0.76 -23.18 -9.94
CA GLY A 172 1.93 -23.82 -9.33
C GLY A 172 2.39 -23.15 -8.03
N ILE A 173 1.55 -22.34 -7.39
CA ILE A 173 1.83 -21.70 -6.10
C ILE A 173 1.73 -22.77 -5.00
N LYS A 174 2.85 -23.08 -4.37
CA LYS A 174 2.95 -24.10 -3.32
C LYS A 174 3.02 -23.46 -1.94
N GLY A 175 2.60 -24.20 -0.91
CA GLY A 175 2.73 -23.77 0.48
C GLY A 175 1.86 -22.56 0.81
N VAL A 176 0.66 -22.47 0.24
CA VAL A 176 -0.29 -21.40 0.53
C VAL A 176 -0.60 -21.41 2.03
N VAL A 177 -0.18 -20.33 2.71
CA VAL A 177 -0.55 -20.04 4.10
C VAL A 177 -1.65 -18.99 4.06
N VAL A 178 -2.71 -19.19 4.82
CA VAL A 178 -3.79 -18.21 4.93
C VAL A 178 -3.42 -17.24 6.04
N GLU A 179 -3.07 -16.03 5.65
CA GLU A 179 -2.93 -14.89 6.54
C GLU A 179 -4.10 -13.96 6.33
N ALA A 180 -4.60 -13.37 7.40
CA ALA A 180 -5.73 -12.48 7.31
C ALA A 180 -5.25 -11.03 7.41
N SER A 181 -5.52 -10.28 6.36
CA SER A 181 -5.18 -8.88 6.22
C SER A 181 -6.46 -8.05 6.17
N CYS A 182 -6.58 -7.06 7.05
CA CYS A 182 -7.58 -6.01 6.91
C CYS A 182 -7.01 -4.96 5.93
N PHE A 183 -7.65 -4.82 4.76
CA PHE A 183 -7.30 -3.85 3.72
C PHE A 183 -8.38 -2.78 3.63
#